data_AF-A0ABD1N1R8-F1
#
_entry.id   AF-A0ABD1N1R8-F1
#
_cell.length_a   1.000
_cell.length_b   1.000
_cell.length_c   1.000
_cell.angle_alpha   90.00
_cell.angle_beta   90.00
_cell.angle_gamma   90.00
#
_symmetry.space_group_name_H-M   'P 1'
#
loop_
_entity.id
_entity.type
_entity.pdbx_description
1 polymer ?
#
loop_
_entity_poly.entity_id
_entity_poly.type
_entity_poly.pdbx_seq_one_letter_code
_entity_poly.pdbx_strand_id
1 'polypeptide(L)'
;MVLKTHLVSPLFSAAPATLSSHKLARRISCTTGDGGVLSDAALASELAVKAARINAHMLKAEEAMRKSRKLLFVELCEHMGLNEDEAQQKWTKMAEDEKWALVKGFLAEWGAHFHPLSARSTKDMLEEYIKQRNAPPPKSPSSSFLFSGLNRIIGFQ
;
A
#
# COMPACT_ATOMS: atom_id res chain seq x y z
N MET A 1 38.46 -27.82 -24.88
CA MET A 1 36.98 -27.89 -24.97
C MET A 1 36.42 -26.55 -24.55
N VAL A 2 35.87 -25.79 -25.51
CA VAL A 2 35.39 -24.41 -25.31
C VAL A 2 33.88 -24.45 -25.21
N LEU A 3 33.32 -24.09 -24.05
CA LEU A 3 31.88 -23.99 -23.84
C LEU A 3 31.39 -22.59 -24.25
N LYS A 4 30.66 -22.55 -25.35
CA LYS A 4 30.06 -21.35 -25.94
C LYS A 4 28.69 -21.15 -25.28
N THR A 5 28.58 -20.22 -24.33
CA THR A 5 27.30 -19.87 -23.71
C THR A 5 26.60 -18.79 -24.53
N HIS A 6 25.42 -19.14 -25.07
CA HIS A 6 24.55 -18.18 -25.71
C HIS A 6 23.86 -17.32 -24.63
N LEU A 7 24.13 -16.02 -24.66
CA LEU A 7 23.50 -15.01 -23.83
C LEU A 7 22.10 -14.75 -24.40
N VAL A 8 21.09 -15.44 -23.86
CA VAL A 8 19.69 -15.12 -24.13
C VAL A 8 19.27 -14.06 -23.12
N SER A 9 19.26 -12.81 -23.56
CA SER A 9 18.66 -11.70 -22.80
C SER A 9 17.21 -12.04 -22.47
N PRO A 10 16.74 -11.89 -21.22
CA PRO A 10 15.32 -11.82 -20.98
C PRO A 10 14.88 -10.45 -21.50
N LEU A 11 14.37 -10.45 -22.73
CA LEU A 11 13.46 -9.40 -23.17
C LEU A 11 12.39 -9.28 -22.09
N PHE A 12 12.28 -8.10 -21.51
CA PHE A 12 11.12 -7.68 -20.75
C PHE A 12 9.89 -7.89 -21.65
N SER A 13 9.28 -9.06 -21.53
CA SER A 13 7.91 -9.27 -21.96
C SER A 13 7.08 -8.45 -20.99
N ALA A 14 6.87 -7.18 -21.33
CA ALA A 14 5.80 -6.39 -20.77
C ALA A 14 4.52 -7.16 -21.05
N ALA A 15 4.15 -8.05 -20.13
CA ALA A 15 2.81 -8.56 -20.06
C ALA A 15 1.94 -7.30 -19.95
N PRO A 16 1.04 -7.03 -20.90
CA PRO A 16 0.07 -5.98 -20.68
C PRO A 16 -0.62 -6.34 -19.38
N ALA A 17 -0.69 -5.40 -18.44
CA ALA A 17 -1.61 -5.52 -17.33
C ALA A 17 -2.96 -5.80 -17.97
N THR A 18 -3.39 -7.06 -17.95
CA THR A 18 -4.76 -7.40 -18.23
C THR A 18 -5.51 -6.76 -17.09
N LEU A 19 -5.93 -5.52 -17.29
CA LEU A 19 -7.12 -4.99 -16.67
C LEU A 19 -8.14 -6.09 -16.87
N SER A 20 -8.36 -6.89 -15.83
CA SER A 20 -9.57 -7.64 -15.68
C SER A 20 -10.64 -6.56 -15.71
N SER A 21 -11.14 -6.27 -16.91
CA SER A 21 -12.48 -5.77 -17.09
C SER A 21 -13.32 -6.85 -16.45
N HIS A 22 -13.53 -6.71 -15.15
CA HIS A 22 -14.77 -7.14 -14.56
C HIS A 22 -15.81 -6.58 -15.53
N LYS A 23 -16.42 -7.47 -16.31
CA LYS A 23 -17.61 -7.19 -17.09
C LYS A 23 -18.62 -6.69 -16.07
N LEU A 24 -18.57 -5.39 -15.78
CA LEU A 24 -19.67 -4.65 -15.23
C LEU A 24 -20.66 -4.59 -16.39
N ALA A 25 -21.40 -5.68 -16.55
CA ALA A 25 -22.63 -5.71 -17.30
C ALA A 25 -23.64 -4.85 -16.54
N ARG A 26 -23.42 -3.54 -16.53
CA ARG A 26 -24.47 -2.57 -16.28
C ARG A 26 -24.15 -1.37 -17.13
N ARG A 27 -24.62 -1.45 -18.38
CA ARG A 27 -24.85 -0.26 -19.18
C ARG A 27 -25.80 0.61 -18.37
N ILE A 28 -25.34 1.77 -17.92
CA ILE A 28 -26.25 2.83 -17.50
C ILE A 28 -26.90 3.27 -18.81
N SER A 29 -28.11 2.79 -19.07
CA SER A 29 -28.88 3.17 -20.25
C SER A 29 -29.43 4.56 -20.01
N CYS A 30 -28.79 5.58 -20.58
CA CYS A 30 -29.34 6.93 -20.66
C CYS A 30 -30.38 6.97 -21.79
N THR A 31 -31.48 6.22 -21.65
CA THR A 31 -32.58 6.25 -22.60
C THR A 31 -33.68 7.12 -22.02
N THR A 32 -33.79 8.34 -22.55
CA THR A 32 -34.98 9.19 -22.41
C THR A 32 -36.11 8.50 -23.19
N GLY A 33 -36.87 7.65 -22.51
CA GLY A 33 -38.00 6.94 -23.12
C GLY A 33 -38.68 6.04 -22.09
N ASP A 34 -39.86 6.48 -21.66
CA ASP A 34 -40.87 5.81 -20.83
C ASP A 34 -40.45 5.14 -19.50
N GLY A 35 -40.78 5.84 -18.41
CA GLY A 35 -41.25 5.23 -17.16
C GLY A 35 -40.19 4.80 -16.13
N GLY A 36 -38.90 4.87 -16.45
CA GLY A 36 -37.82 4.54 -15.52
C GLY A 36 -36.98 5.76 -15.15
N VAL A 37 -37.55 6.75 -14.46
CA VAL A 37 -36.75 7.83 -13.88
C VAL A 37 -35.77 7.18 -12.90
N LEU A 38 -34.49 7.05 -13.29
CA LEU A 38 -33.43 6.75 -12.35
C LEU A 38 -33.47 7.87 -11.31
N SER A 39 -34.02 7.57 -10.15
CA SER A 39 -34.13 8.57 -9.09
C SER A 39 -32.73 8.99 -8.68
N ASP A 40 -32.48 10.29 -8.64
CA ASP A 40 -31.23 10.86 -8.14
C ASP A 40 -30.85 10.28 -6.77
N ALA A 41 -31.85 9.93 -5.95
CA ALA A 41 -31.65 9.27 -4.66
C ALA A 41 -31.03 7.87 -4.78
N ALA A 42 -31.44 7.08 -5.78
CA ALA A 42 -30.89 5.75 -6.03
C ALA A 42 -29.43 5.83 -6.52
N LEU A 43 -29.14 6.80 -7.39
CA LEU A 43 -27.78 7.05 -7.90
C LEU A 43 -26.85 7.56 -6.80
N ALA A 44 -27.32 8.52 -5.98
CA ALA A 44 -26.59 9.03 -4.83
C ALA A 44 -26.30 7.92 -3.80
N SER A 45 -27.26 7.02 -3.56
CA SER A 45 -27.09 5.87 -2.68
C SER A 45 -26.01 4.90 -3.20
N GLU A 46 -26.04 4.55 -4.49
CA GLU A 46 -25.02 3.67 -5.07
C GLU A 46 -23.62 4.31 -5.01
N LEU A 47 -23.52 5.61 -5.29
CA LEU A 47 -22.27 6.35 -5.19
C LEU A 47 -21.76 6.36 -3.73
N ALA A 48 -22.63 6.61 -2.76
CA ALA A 48 -22.26 6.60 -1.35
C ALA A 48 -21.73 5.23 -0.91
N VAL A 49 -22.35 4.13 -1.34
CA VAL A 49 -21.87 2.77 -1.07
C VAL A 49 -20.50 2.52 -1.71
N LYS A 50 -20.30 2.95 -2.96
CA LYS A 50 -18.99 2.82 -3.63
C LYS A 50 -17.92 3.66 -2.95
N ALA A 51 -18.23 4.91 -2.59
CA ALA A 51 -17.32 5.79 -1.87
C ALA A 51 -16.94 5.20 -0.51
N ALA A 52 -17.91 4.67 0.25
CA ALA A 52 -17.66 4.00 1.52
C ALA A 52 -16.74 2.78 1.34
N ARG A 53 -16.96 1.98 0.29
CA ARG A 53 -16.10 0.84 -0.03
C ARG A 53 -14.67 1.27 -0.37
N ILE A 54 -14.51 2.30 -1.20
CA ILE A 54 -13.20 2.86 -1.56
C ILE A 54 -12.47 3.37 -0.31
N ASN A 55 -13.15 4.16 0.53
CA ASN A 55 -12.58 4.66 1.77
C ASN A 55 -12.13 3.53 2.70
N ALA A 56 -12.93 2.47 2.85
CA ALA A 56 -12.55 1.31 3.66
C ALA A 56 -11.31 0.59 3.11
N HIS A 57 -11.18 0.45 1.79
CA HIS A 57 -9.98 -0.11 1.16
C HIS A 57 -8.76 0.80 1.34
N MET A 58 -8.92 2.11 1.23
CA MET A 58 -7.85 3.08 1.44
C MET A 58 -7.30 3.00 2.87
N LEU A 59 -8.17 2.96 3.89
CA LEU A 59 -7.74 2.83 5.28
C LEU A 59 -6.96 1.54 5.54
N LYS A 60 -7.41 0.41 4.97
CA LYS A 60 -6.70 -0.87 5.08
C LYS A 60 -5.33 -0.81 4.38
N ALA A 61 -5.26 -0.20 3.20
CA ALA A 61 -4.01 -0.04 2.47
C ALA A 61 -3.03 0.85 3.25
N GLU A 62 -3.51 1.95 3.83
CA GLU A 62 -2.70 2.84 4.67
C GLU A 62 -2.17 2.13 5.91
N GLU A 63 -3.00 1.35 6.60
CA GLU A 63 -2.57 0.59 7.77
C GLU A 63 -1.53 -0.48 7.39
N ALA A 64 -1.73 -1.17 6.27
CA ALA A 64 -0.76 -2.13 5.74
C ALA A 64 0.58 -1.45 5.39
N MET A 65 0.53 -0.27 4.75
CA MET A 65 1.74 0.51 4.43
C MET A 65 2.45 1.02 5.70
N ARG A 66 1.70 1.42 6.72
CA ARG A 66 2.27 1.81 8.01
C ARG A 66 3.00 0.64 8.67
N LYS A 67 2.41 -0.56 8.63
CA LYS A 67 3.03 -1.78 9.17
C LYS A 67 4.27 -2.18 8.36
N SER A 68 4.22 -2.10 7.03
CA SER A 68 5.36 -2.43 6.17
C SER A 68 6.52 -1.48 6.39
N ARG A 69 6.26 -0.17 6.50
CA ARG A 69 7.27 0.84 6.87
C ARG A 69 7.95 0.54 8.20
N LYS A 70 7.17 0.14 9.22
CA LYS A 70 7.73 -0.25 10.52
C LYS A 70 8.65 -1.46 10.39
N LEU A 71 8.20 -2.52 9.71
CA LEU A 71 8.98 -3.74 9.56
C LEU A 71 10.30 -3.49 8.83
N LEU A 72 10.26 -2.71 7.75
CA LEU A 72 11.45 -2.32 7.00
C LEU A 72 12.46 -1.55 7.85
N PHE A 73 11.98 -0.66 8.72
CA PHE A 73 12.85 0.09 9.63
C PHE A 73 13.48 -0.81 10.69
N VAL A 74 12.73 -1.76 11.26
CA VAL A 74 13.27 -2.73 12.22
C VAL A 74 14.39 -3.56 11.59
N GLU A 75 14.18 -4.08 10.39
CA GLU A 75 15.20 -4.84 9.69
C GLU A 75 16.45 -3.99 9.39
N LEU A 76 16.27 -2.73 9.01
CA LEU A 76 17.40 -1.81 8.81
C LEU A 76 18.17 -1.59 10.12
N CYS A 77 17.47 -1.48 11.26
CA CYS A 77 18.11 -1.35 12.57
C CYS A 77 18.98 -2.59 12.87
N GLU A 78 18.47 -3.79 12.58
CA GLU A 78 19.20 -5.04 12.71
C GLU A 78 20.43 -5.08 11.79
N HIS A 79 20.29 -4.69 10.52
CA HIS A 79 21.40 -4.58 9.57
C HIS A 79 22.48 -3.58 10.05
N MET A 80 22.07 -2.49 10.71
CA MET A 80 22.98 -1.51 11.29
C MET A 80 23.56 -1.93 12.65
N GLY A 81 23.02 -2.97 13.29
CA GLY A 81 23.37 -3.38 14.65
C GLY A 81 23.00 -2.34 15.71
N LEU A 82 21.95 -1.56 15.49
CA LEU A 82 21.52 -0.47 16.38
C LEU A 82 20.08 -0.69 16.86
N ASN A 83 19.71 -0.07 17.98
CA ASN A 83 18.30 0.02 18.37
C ASN A 83 17.56 1.11 17.57
N GLU A 84 16.22 1.14 17.65
CA GLU A 84 15.39 2.06 16.87
C GLU A 84 15.74 3.55 17.10
N ASP A 85 16.08 3.93 18.33
CA ASP A 85 16.38 5.32 18.69
C ASP A 85 17.76 5.76 18.17
N GLU A 86 18.76 4.91 18.33
CA GLU A 86 20.11 5.13 17.81
C GLU A 86 20.12 5.16 16.29
N ALA A 87 19.42 4.23 15.65
CA ALA A 87 19.26 4.17 14.20
C ALA A 87 18.59 5.44 13.68
N GLN A 88 17.51 5.90 14.33
CA GLN A 88 16.85 7.15 13.94
C GLN A 88 17.78 8.36 14.10
N GLN A 89 18.49 8.48 15.23
CA GLN A 89 19.41 9.60 15.44
C GLN A 89 20.55 9.59 14.41
N LYS A 90 21.13 8.41 14.14
CA LYS A 90 22.18 8.25 13.15
C LYS A 90 21.68 8.59 11.75
N TRP A 91 20.54 8.04 11.36
CA TRP A 91 19.91 8.33 10.06
C TRP A 91 19.65 9.82 9.87
N THR A 92 19.16 10.51 10.89
CA THR A 92 18.84 11.94 10.80
C THR A 92 20.10 12.80 10.61
N LYS A 93 21.24 12.34 11.14
CA LYS A 93 22.55 13.01 11.03
C LYS A 93 23.34 12.64 9.77
N MET A 94 23.00 11.53 9.11
CA MET A 94 23.69 11.05 7.91
C MET A 94 23.48 11.99 6.72
N ALA A 95 24.54 12.16 5.93
CA ALA A 95 24.45 12.83 4.65
C ALA A 95 23.63 12.01 3.65
N GLU A 96 23.09 12.68 2.63
CA GLU A 96 22.21 12.02 1.66
C GLU A 96 22.92 10.86 0.92
N ASP A 97 24.17 11.05 0.52
CA ASP A 97 24.96 10.01 -0.16
C ASP A 97 25.24 8.80 0.74
N GLU A 98 25.47 9.03 2.04
CA GLU A 98 25.64 7.97 3.03
C GLU A 98 24.35 7.15 3.21
N LYS A 99 23.19 7.82 3.25
CA LYS A 99 21.89 7.14 3.28
C LYS A 99 21.68 6.28 2.05
N TRP A 100 22.03 6.78 0.86
CA TRP A 100 21.93 6.01 -0.37
C TRP A 100 22.85 4.79 -0.37
N ALA A 101 24.09 4.94 0.10
CA ALA A 101 25.03 3.83 0.23
C ALA A 101 24.50 2.77 1.19
N LEU A 102 24.01 3.17 2.36
CA LEU A 102 23.41 2.29 3.36
C LEU A 102 22.21 1.53 2.80
N VAL A 103 21.25 2.21 2.16
CA VAL A 103 20.06 1.58 1.58
C VAL A 103 20.42 0.58 0.49
N LYS A 104 21.40 0.90 -0.35
CA LYS A 104 21.88 -0.03 -1.39
C LYS A 104 22.53 -1.28 -0.80
N GLY A 105 23.37 -1.11 0.24
CA GLY A 105 23.98 -2.23 0.96
C GLY A 105 22.94 -3.12 1.61
N PHE A 106 22.02 -2.52 2.37
CA PHE A 106 20.88 -3.21 2.97
C PHE A 106 20.07 -4.01 1.95
N LEU A 107 19.71 -3.40 0.82
CA LEU A 107 18.93 -4.10 -0.22
C LEU A 107 19.69 -5.18 -0.97
N ALA A 108 21.02 -5.11 -1.03
CA ALA A 108 21.81 -6.19 -1.64
C ALA A 108 21.73 -7.48 -0.80
N GLU A 109 21.68 -7.36 0.53
CA GLU A 109 21.55 -8.50 1.45
C GLU A 109 20.08 -8.92 1.63
N TRP A 110 19.20 -7.95 1.87
CA TRP A 110 17.79 -8.20 2.18
C TRP A 110 16.96 -8.53 0.93
N GLY A 111 17.25 -7.88 -0.20
CA GLY A 111 16.55 -8.08 -1.47
C GLY A 111 16.78 -9.45 -2.12
N ALA A 112 17.69 -10.28 -1.60
CA ALA A 112 17.81 -11.67 -2.02
C ALA A 112 16.59 -12.53 -1.62
N HIS A 113 15.86 -12.12 -0.58
CA HIS A 113 14.76 -12.87 0.02
C HIS A 113 13.37 -12.35 -0.39
N PHE A 114 13.30 -11.20 -1.08
CA PHE A 114 12.05 -10.54 -1.46
C PHE A 114 12.14 -10.01 -2.90
N HIS A 115 11.00 -9.78 -3.56
CA HIS A 115 11.01 -8.98 -4.78
C HIS A 115 11.58 -7.59 -4.42
N PRO A 116 12.76 -7.19 -4.96
CA PRO A 116 13.47 -6.05 -4.42
C PRO A 116 12.62 -4.79 -4.60
N LEU A 117 12.27 -4.15 -3.48
CA LEU A 117 11.92 -2.73 -3.54
C LEU A 117 13.12 -1.99 -4.12
N SER A 118 12.87 -1.03 -5.01
CA SER A 118 13.96 -0.19 -5.50
C SER A 118 14.57 0.59 -4.33
N ALA A 119 15.86 0.90 -4.39
CA ALA A 119 16.53 1.73 -3.38
C ALA A 119 15.79 3.04 -3.10
N ARG A 120 15.17 3.62 -4.14
CA ARG A 120 14.35 4.82 -4.01
C ARG A 120 13.11 4.58 -3.14
N SER A 121 12.34 3.54 -3.44
CA SER A 121 11.14 3.19 -2.68
C SER A 121 11.46 2.89 -1.21
N THR A 122 12.56 2.17 -0.95
CA THR A 122 13.01 1.87 0.41
C THR A 122 13.36 3.13 1.19
N LYS A 123 14.13 4.04 0.58
CA LYS A 123 14.47 5.32 1.20
C LYS A 123 13.21 6.13 1.54
N ASP A 124 12.29 6.25 0.59
CA ASP A 124 11.05 7.02 0.75
C ASP A 124 10.19 6.43 1.90
N MET A 125 10.08 5.10 1.99
CA MET A 125 9.37 4.41 3.07
C MET A 125 10.00 4.64 4.45
N LEU A 126 11.33 4.63 4.54
CA LEU A 126 12.05 4.89 5.79
C LEU A 126 11.87 6.34 6.25
N GLU A 127 11.97 7.30 5.33
CA GLU A 127 11.73 8.71 5.63
C GLU A 127 10.30 8.96 6.12
N GLU A 128 9.30 8.36 5.47
CA GLU A 128 7.91 8.44 5.93
C GLU A 128 7.72 7.86 7.33
N TYR A 129 8.36 6.73 7.64
CA TYR A 129 8.26 6.12 8.97
C TYR A 129 8.80 7.05 10.05
N ILE A 130 9.99 7.63 9.83
CA ILE A 130 10.62 8.55 10.78
C ILE A 130 9.75 9.79 10.98
N LYS A 131 9.18 10.35 9.89
CA LYS A 131 8.22 11.46 9.99
C LYS A 131 6.98 11.09 10.80
N GLN A 132 6.41 9.90 10.59
CA GLN A 132 5.24 9.41 11.33
C GLN A 132 5.52 9.20 12.81
N ARG A 133 6.72 8.72 13.16
CA ARG A 133 7.13 8.54 14.56
C ARG A 133 7.27 9.87 15.31
N ASN A 134 7.71 10.91 14.61
CA ASN A 134 7.87 12.26 15.17
C ASN A 134 6.58 13.09 15.13
N ALA A 135 5.55 12.63 14.42
CA ALA A 135 4.26 13.30 14.36
C ALA A 135 3.42 13.02 15.62
N PRO A 136 2.61 13.97 16.10
CA PRO A 136 1.65 13.71 17.17
C PRO A 136 0.71 12.57 16.76
N PRO A 137 0.27 11.71 17.70
CA PRO A 137 -0.59 10.57 17.38
C PRO A 137 -1.83 11.07 16.63
N PRO A 138 -2.24 10.40 15.53
CA PRO A 138 -3.47 10.76 14.85
C PRO A 138 -4.60 10.70 15.89
N LYS A 139 -5.38 11.77 15.98
CA LYS A 139 -6.57 11.80 16.84
C LYS A 139 -7.41 10.59 16.47
N SER A 140 -7.49 9.61 17.35
CA SER A 140 -8.36 8.45 17.18
C SER A 140 -9.74 8.99 16.82
N PRO A 141 -10.34 8.63 15.68
CA PRO A 141 -11.77 8.81 15.57
C PRO A 141 -12.36 7.98 16.69
N SER A 142 -12.97 8.65 17.68
CA SER A 142 -13.87 8.01 18.63
C SER A 142 -15.05 7.48 17.79
N SER A 143 -14.85 6.29 17.25
CA SER A 143 -15.86 5.51 16.53
C SER A 143 -16.22 4.36 17.46
N SER A 144 -16.75 4.73 18.63
CA SER A 144 -17.63 3.85 19.34
C SER A 144 -18.84 3.57 18.42
N PHE A 145 -19.14 2.27 18.22
CA PHE A 145 -20.36 1.75 17.62
C PHE A 145 -20.58 1.89 16.10
N LEU A 146 -19.77 1.19 15.27
CA LEU A 146 -20.15 0.94 13.86
C LEU A 146 -20.79 -0.45 13.60
N PHE A 147 -21.22 -1.18 14.64
CA PHE A 147 -21.76 -2.53 14.47
C PHE A 147 -23.02 -2.87 15.29
N SER A 148 -23.86 -1.90 15.67
CA SER A 148 -25.15 -2.22 16.31
C SER A 148 -26.19 -2.85 15.35
N GLY A 149 -25.93 -2.87 14.03
CA GLY A 149 -26.87 -3.33 13.01
C GLY A 149 -26.66 -4.75 12.46
N LEU A 150 -25.52 -5.40 12.74
CA LEU A 150 -25.19 -6.70 12.14
C LEU A 150 -25.74 -7.92 12.89
N ASN A 151 -26.17 -7.73 14.15
CA ASN A 151 -26.81 -8.79 14.93
C ASN A 151 -28.19 -9.19 14.37
N ARG A 152 -28.83 -8.33 13.55
CA ARG A 152 -30.14 -8.65 12.94
C ARG A 152 -30.02 -9.52 11.69
N ILE A 153 -28.83 -9.61 11.09
CA ILE A 153 -28.63 -10.28 9.79
C ILE A 153 -28.26 -11.76 9.96
N ILE A 154 -27.77 -12.20 11.12
CA ILE A 154 -27.24 -13.55 11.32
C ILE A 154 -28.21 -14.48 12.09
N GLY A 155 -29.38 -14.03 12.52
CA GLY A 155 -30.43 -14.94 13.00
C GLY A 155 -30.05 -15.77 14.23
N PHE A 156 -29.23 -15.23 15.13
CA PHE A 156 -29.18 -15.72 16.51
C PHE A 156 -30.09 -14.83 17.35
N GLN A 157 -31.11 -15.48 17.91
CA GLN A 157 -32.05 -14.90 18.88
C GLN A 157 -31.36 -14.63 20.21
#